data_AF-A0A9N9KND5-F1
#
_entry.id   AF-A0A9N9KND5-F1
#
_cell.length_a   1.000
_cell.length_b   1.000
_cell.length_c   1.000
_cell.angle_alpha   90.00
_cell.angle_beta   90.00
_cell.angle_gamma   90.00
#
_symmetry.space_group_name_H-M   'P 1'
#
loop_
_entity.id
_entity.type
_entity.pdbx_description
1 polymer ?
#
loop_
_entity_poly.entity_id
_entity_poly.type
_entity_poly.pdbx_seq_one_letter_code
_entity_poly.pdbx_strand_id
1 'polypeptide(L)'
;MKCLVVLLFAALNLPLVFAAWGYTDNGSAYVVDTGASLVFSISKTNGDLSSIKYKGKEYNGYNRKNSHIQSGFGKSDVTIQQFTTPANIIKVTVTYGTIIQTYIARYGNNNIYMLTRKGDNTARFLFSQN
;
A
#
# COMPACT_ATOMS: atom_id res chain seq x y z
N MET A 1 42.50 13.21 -30.08
CA MET A 1 42.44 13.00 -28.61
C MET A 1 41.36 13.83 -27.90
N LYS A 2 40.84 14.94 -28.46
CA LYS A 2 39.77 15.75 -27.85
C LYS A 2 38.38 15.08 -27.82
N CYS A 3 38.09 14.13 -28.72
CA CYS A 3 36.82 13.38 -28.71
C CYS A 3 36.71 12.34 -27.58
N LEU A 4 37.83 11.87 -27.01
CA LEU A 4 37.81 10.85 -25.94
C LEU A 4 37.38 11.47 -24.59
N VAL A 5 37.66 12.76 -24.37
CA VAL A 5 37.30 13.49 -23.14
C VAL A 5 35.81 13.86 -23.10
N VAL A 6 35.18 14.08 -24.26
CA VAL A 6 33.76 14.42 -24.36
C VAL A 6 32.85 13.22 -24.03
N LEU A 7 33.27 12.01 -24.40
CA LEU A 7 32.54 10.77 -24.06
C LEU A 7 32.56 10.44 -22.57
N LEU A 8 33.63 10.82 -21.84
CA LEU A 8 33.74 10.56 -20.40
C LEU A 8 32.85 11.49 -19.55
N PHE A 9 32.61 12.73 -20.00
CA PHE A 9 31.73 13.68 -19.29
C PHE A 9 30.23 13.44 -19.53
N ALA A 10 29.84 12.82 -20.65
CA ALA A 10 28.44 12.51 -20.94
C ALA A 10 27.89 11.34 -20.10
N ALA A 11 28.76 10.43 -19.64
CA ALA A 11 28.35 9.25 -18.86
C ALA A 11 27.97 9.55 -17.39
N LEU A 12 28.34 10.71 -16.85
CA LEU A 12 28.10 11.06 -15.44
C LEU A 12 26.74 11.70 -15.15
N ASN A 13 25.90 11.94 -16.17
CA ASN A 13 24.58 12.57 -16.02
C ASN A 13 23.43 11.57 -16.10
N LEU A 14 23.65 10.30 -15.73
CA LEU A 14 22.53 9.37 -15.57
C LEU A 14 21.68 9.85 -14.40
N PRO A 15 20.39 10.20 -14.60
CA PRO A 15 19.52 10.52 -13.48
C PRO A 15 19.43 9.28 -12.60
N LEU A 16 19.96 9.38 -11.38
CA LEU A 16 19.67 8.42 -10.32
C LEU A 16 18.18 8.54 -10.00
N VAL A 17 17.36 7.73 -10.67
CA VAL A 17 15.96 7.55 -10.29
C VAL A 17 15.99 6.78 -8.98
N PHE A 18 15.95 7.50 -7.87
CA PHE A 18 15.58 6.90 -6.60
C PHE A 18 14.16 6.37 -6.75
N ALA A 19 13.99 5.05 -6.58
CA ALA A 19 12.66 4.49 -6.47
C ALA A 19 11.99 5.10 -5.23
N ALA A 20 10.88 5.81 -5.42
CA ALA A 20 10.22 6.54 -4.35
C ALA A 20 9.64 5.53 -3.35
N TRP A 21 10.12 5.54 -2.10
CA TRP A 21 9.52 4.74 -1.03
C TRP A 21 8.74 5.66 -0.11
N GLY A 22 7.51 5.27 0.21
CA GLY A 22 6.69 6.05 1.15
C GLY A 22 5.21 5.98 0.81
N TYR A 23 4.47 6.87 1.45
CA TYR A 23 3.10 7.12 1.07
C TYR A 23 2.84 8.63 0.96
N THR A 24 1.83 8.98 0.18
CA THR A 24 1.26 10.32 0.10
C THR A 24 -0.21 10.25 0.46
N ASP A 25 -0.67 11.11 1.39
CA ASP A 25 -2.09 11.36 1.59
C ASP A 25 -2.54 12.44 0.62
N ASN A 26 -3.39 12.09 -0.34
CA ASN A 26 -3.90 13.03 -1.34
C ASN A 26 -5.28 13.63 -0.94
N GLY A 27 -5.67 13.48 0.32
CA GLY A 27 -6.96 13.88 0.87
C GLY A 27 -8.03 12.79 0.77
N SER A 28 -8.10 12.09 -0.38
CA SER A 28 -9.11 11.05 -0.65
C SER A 28 -8.63 9.62 -0.42
N ALA A 29 -7.33 9.38 -0.57
CA ALA A 29 -6.70 8.08 -0.53
C ALA A 29 -5.27 8.18 0.00
N TYR A 30 -4.80 7.07 0.57
CA TYR A 30 -3.38 6.85 0.79
C TYR A 30 -2.77 6.22 -0.47
N VAL A 31 -1.86 6.93 -1.12
CA VAL A 31 -1.08 6.45 -2.28
C VAL A 31 0.23 5.90 -1.75
N VAL A 32 0.44 4.60 -1.86
CA VAL A 32 1.63 3.89 -1.35
C VAL A 32 2.53 3.54 -2.52
N ASP A 33 3.79 3.99 -2.46
CA ASP A 33 4.85 3.58 -3.38
C ASP A 33 5.78 2.58 -2.67
N THR A 34 5.91 1.40 -3.29
CA THR A 34 6.75 0.30 -2.76
C THR A 34 8.24 0.56 -2.90
N GLY A 35 8.67 1.65 -3.54
CA GLY A 35 10.08 1.86 -3.88
C GLY A 35 10.56 0.86 -4.92
N ALA A 36 9.64 0.37 -5.75
CA ALA A 36 9.90 -0.58 -6.82
C ALA A 36 9.04 -0.22 -8.05
N SER A 37 8.32 -1.18 -8.63
CA SER A 37 7.46 -0.97 -9.80
C SER A 37 5.98 -0.96 -9.46
N LEU A 38 5.61 -0.95 -8.17
CA LEU A 38 4.23 -1.02 -7.72
C LEU A 38 3.86 0.23 -6.90
N VAL A 39 2.82 0.92 -7.36
CA VAL A 39 2.15 2.01 -6.65
C VAL A 39 0.68 1.64 -6.52
N PHE A 40 0.12 1.71 -5.32
CA PHE A 40 -1.29 1.41 -5.10
C PHE A 40 -1.95 2.45 -4.21
N SER A 41 -3.25 2.66 -4.42
CA SER A 41 -4.03 3.64 -3.68
C SER A 41 -5.14 2.96 -2.90
N ILE A 42 -5.30 3.36 -1.63
CA ILE A 42 -6.38 2.86 -0.76
C ILE A 42 -7.28 4.04 -0.39
N SER A 43 -8.56 3.93 -0.71
CA SER A 43 -9.58 4.92 -0.40
C SER A 43 -9.70 5.12 1.12
N LYS A 44 -9.66 6.37 1.58
CA LYS A 44 -9.89 6.72 3.00
C LYS A 44 -11.36 6.67 3.39
N THR A 45 -12.27 6.62 2.41
CA THR A 45 -13.72 6.56 2.66
C THR A 45 -14.16 5.15 3.02
N ASN A 46 -13.62 4.14 2.34
CA ASN A 46 -14.14 2.77 2.42
C ASN A 46 -13.07 1.67 2.44
N GLY A 47 -11.79 2.00 2.32
CA GLY A 47 -10.70 1.03 2.37
C GLY A 47 -10.52 0.18 1.11
N ASP A 48 -11.21 0.51 0.03
CA ASP A 48 -11.05 -0.15 -1.26
C ASP A 48 -9.69 0.20 -1.88
N LEU A 49 -9.06 -0.78 -2.55
CA LEU A 49 -7.95 -0.52 -3.46
C LEU A 49 -8.52 0.19 -4.70
N SER A 50 -8.27 1.49 -4.81
CA SER A 50 -8.79 2.38 -5.86
C SER A 50 -7.86 2.49 -7.06
N SER A 51 -6.58 2.14 -6.92
CA SER A 51 -5.61 2.05 -8.02
C SER A 51 -4.54 1.00 -7.68
N ILE A 52 -4.10 0.25 -8.68
CA ILE A 52 -2.99 -0.69 -8.60
C ILE A 52 -2.17 -0.53 -9.88
N LYS A 53 -1.13 0.31 -9.82
CA LYS A 53 -0.23 0.56 -10.95
C LYS A 53 1.02 -0.29 -10.84
N TYR A 54 1.17 -1.22 -11.76
CA TYR A 54 2.39 -2.01 -11.90
C TYR A 54 3.12 -1.63 -13.19
N LYS A 55 4.38 -1.19 -13.06
CA LYS A 55 5.19 -0.63 -14.16
C LYS A 55 4.46 0.48 -14.93
N GLY A 56 3.77 1.35 -14.19
CA GLY A 56 2.99 2.47 -14.74
C GLY A 56 1.65 2.10 -15.38
N LYS A 57 1.35 0.80 -15.55
CA LYS A 57 0.06 0.33 -16.09
C LYS A 57 -0.94 0.10 -14.96
N GLU A 58 -2.14 0.64 -15.12
CA GLU A 58 -3.27 0.44 -14.19
C GLU A 58 -3.87 -0.96 -14.34
N TYR A 59 -4.09 -1.64 -13.22
CA TYR A 59 -4.67 -2.99 -13.14
C TYR A 59 -5.95 -3.05 -12.29
N ASN A 60 -6.37 -1.94 -11.68
CA ASN A 60 -7.65 -1.86 -10.97
C ASN A 60 -8.78 -1.32 -11.87
N GLY A 61 -10.02 -1.38 -11.39
CA GLY A 61 -11.16 -0.71 -12.02
C GLY A 61 -11.92 -1.54 -13.06
N TYR A 62 -11.76 -2.86 -13.07
CA TYR A 62 -12.53 -3.74 -13.95
C TYR A 62 -14.04 -3.52 -13.75
N ASN A 63 -14.77 -3.28 -14.84
CA ASN A 63 -16.19 -2.95 -14.83
C ASN A 63 -16.54 -1.78 -13.87
N ARG A 64 -15.66 -0.78 -13.76
CA ARG A 64 -15.80 0.40 -12.89
C ARG A 64 -15.91 0.05 -11.40
N LYS A 65 -15.41 -1.13 -10.99
CA LYS A 65 -15.37 -1.59 -9.60
C LYS A 65 -13.94 -1.63 -9.09
N ASN A 66 -13.77 -1.18 -7.85
CA ASN A 66 -12.50 -1.27 -7.13
C ASN A 66 -12.31 -2.68 -6.54
N SER A 67 -11.06 -3.01 -6.23
CA SER A 67 -10.73 -4.25 -5.54
C SER A 67 -11.02 -4.12 -4.04
N HIS A 68 -11.80 -5.05 -3.49
CA HIS A 68 -12.22 -5.04 -2.08
C HIS A 68 -12.53 -6.45 -1.58
N ILE A 69 -12.65 -6.59 -0.26
CA ILE A 69 -13.21 -7.78 0.38
C ILE A 69 -14.74 -7.73 0.29
N GLN A 70 -15.37 -8.89 0.10
CA GLN A 70 -16.82 -9.06 -0.04
C GLN A 70 -17.39 -8.22 -1.20
N SER A 71 -18.30 -7.30 -0.92
CA SER A 71 -18.93 -6.36 -1.86
C SER A 71 -18.52 -4.91 -1.57
N GLY A 72 -17.44 -4.75 -0.79
CA GLY A 72 -17.01 -3.48 -0.22
C GLY A 72 -17.54 -3.31 1.19
N PHE A 73 -16.71 -2.77 2.07
CA PHE A 73 -17.08 -2.51 3.47
C PHE A 73 -17.97 -1.28 3.64
N GLY A 74 -18.14 -0.44 2.61
CA GLY A 74 -18.79 0.85 2.77
C GLY A 74 -17.96 1.77 3.68
N LYS A 75 -18.59 2.76 4.32
CA LYS A 75 -17.86 3.75 5.14
C LYS A 75 -17.09 3.05 6.26
N SER A 76 -15.77 3.21 6.26
CA SER A 76 -14.84 2.53 7.16
C SER A 76 -13.82 3.50 7.75
N ASP A 77 -13.23 3.15 8.88
CA ASP A 77 -12.08 3.88 9.43
C ASP A 77 -10.79 3.37 8.78
N VAL A 78 -9.99 4.27 8.22
CA VAL A 78 -8.79 3.92 7.45
C VAL A 78 -7.59 4.70 8.00
N THR A 79 -6.61 3.97 8.51
CA THR A 79 -5.40 4.53 9.12
C THR A 79 -4.16 3.98 8.45
N ILE A 80 -3.06 4.74 8.47
CA ILE A 80 -1.78 4.35 7.88
C ILE A 80 -0.66 4.51 8.90
N GLN A 81 0.28 3.57 8.89
CA GLN A 81 1.49 3.60 9.71
C GLN A 81 2.69 3.22 8.84
N GLN A 82 3.81 3.91 9.04
CA GLN A 82 5.09 3.59 8.40
C GLN A 82 6.12 3.25 9.47
N PHE A 83 6.86 2.17 9.25
CA PHE A 83 7.89 1.63 10.12
C PHE A 83 9.22 1.60 9.37
N THR A 84 10.32 1.88 10.07
CA THR A 84 11.69 1.80 9.52
C THR A 84 12.56 0.77 10.22
N THR A 85 12.14 0.29 11.40
CA THR A 85 12.85 -0.71 12.22
C THR A 85 11.87 -1.81 12.65
N PRO A 86 12.19 -3.10 12.52
CA PRO A 86 13.43 -3.68 11.95
C PRO A 86 13.48 -3.66 10.41
N ALA A 87 12.41 -3.20 9.76
CA ALA A 87 12.32 -3.12 8.30
C ALA A 87 11.44 -1.95 7.85
N ASN A 88 11.68 -1.49 6.62
CA ASN A 88 10.86 -0.48 5.95
C ASN A 88 9.53 -1.09 5.50
N ILE A 89 8.47 -0.77 6.24
CA ILE A 89 7.11 -1.31 6.04
C ILE A 89 6.09 -0.18 6.12
N ILE A 90 5.09 -0.20 5.23
CA ILE A 90 3.89 0.63 5.34
C ILE A 90 2.71 -0.30 5.57
N LYS A 91 1.89 -0.01 6.58
CA LYS A 91 0.69 -0.76 6.92
C LYS A 91 -0.51 0.18 6.89
N VAL A 92 -1.48 -0.13 6.04
CA VAL A 92 -2.79 0.50 6.03
C VAL A 92 -3.79 -0.43 6.69
N THR A 93 -4.53 0.09 7.67
CA THR A 93 -5.54 -0.66 8.43
C THR A 93 -6.91 -0.07 8.14
N VAL A 94 -7.83 -0.93 7.69
CA VAL A 94 -9.23 -0.61 7.45
C VAL A 94 -10.07 -1.33 8.50
N THR A 95 -10.82 -0.58 9.28
CA THR A 95 -11.71 -1.10 10.31
C THR A 95 -13.16 -0.89 9.91
N TYR A 96 -13.91 -1.99 9.81
CA TYR A 96 -15.34 -2.00 9.53
C TYR A 96 -16.07 -2.94 10.51
N GLY A 97 -16.74 -2.35 11.50
CA GLY A 97 -17.36 -3.13 12.57
C GLY A 97 -16.32 -4.01 13.29
N THR A 98 -16.52 -5.34 13.26
CA THR A 98 -15.57 -6.30 13.84
C THR A 98 -14.50 -6.78 12.84
N ILE A 99 -14.58 -6.36 11.58
CA ILE A 99 -13.64 -6.75 10.53
C ILE A 99 -12.48 -5.74 10.48
N ILE A 100 -11.26 -6.24 10.49
CA ILE A 100 -10.05 -5.49 10.22
C ILE A 100 -9.39 -6.07 8.98
N GLN A 101 -9.23 -5.24 7.96
CA GLN A 101 -8.44 -5.55 6.77
C GLN A 101 -7.15 -4.75 6.84
N THR A 102 -6.02 -5.42 6.63
CA THR A 102 -4.71 -4.74 6.55
C THR A 102 -4.08 -4.97 5.19
N TYR A 103 -3.52 -3.89 4.64
CA TYR A 103 -2.67 -3.91 3.46
C TYR A 103 -1.26 -3.50 3.89
N ILE A 104 -0.27 -4.30 3.51
CA ILE A 104 1.12 -4.07 3.91
C ILE A 104 1.99 -4.01 2.65
N ALA A 105 2.82 -2.98 2.57
CA ALA A 105 3.91 -2.85 1.62
C ALA A 105 5.24 -2.99 2.35
N ARG A 106 6.20 -3.65 1.71
CA ARG A 106 7.60 -3.71 2.15
C ARG A 106 8.47 -3.07 1.07
N TYR A 107 9.44 -2.27 1.50
CA TYR A 107 10.34 -1.60 0.57
C TYR A 107 11.01 -2.57 -0.40
N GLY A 108 11.00 -2.23 -1.69
CA GLY A 108 11.62 -3.00 -2.77
C GLY A 108 10.80 -4.19 -3.28
N ASN A 109 9.65 -4.49 -2.67
CA ASN A 109 8.83 -5.64 -3.04
C ASN A 109 7.57 -5.20 -3.80
N ASN A 110 7.35 -5.76 -4.99
CA ASN A 110 6.14 -5.54 -5.80
C ASN A 110 4.95 -6.38 -5.29
N ASN A 111 4.68 -6.33 -3.99
CA ASN A 111 3.65 -7.14 -3.31
C ASN A 111 2.76 -6.24 -2.46
N ILE A 112 1.46 -6.52 -2.47
CA ILE A 112 0.50 -6.04 -1.47
C ILE A 112 0.17 -7.23 -0.57
N TYR A 113 0.75 -7.29 0.63
CA TYR A 113 0.41 -8.33 1.59
C TYR A 113 -0.92 -7.98 2.26
N MET A 114 -1.82 -8.95 2.37
CA MET A 114 -3.16 -8.74 2.87
C MET A 114 -3.46 -9.70 4.02
N LEU A 115 -4.01 -9.17 5.10
CA LEU A 115 -4.52 -9.97 6.22
C LEU A 115 -5.89 -9.46 6.63
N THR A 116 -6.83 -10.38 6.74
CA THR A 116 -8.19 -10.11 7.20
C THR A 116 -8.40 -10.77 8.54
N ARG A 117 -8.78 -9.98 9.55
CA ARG A 117 -9.23 -10.47 10.84
C ARG A 117 -10.72 -10.16 10.98
N LYS A 118 -11.54 -11.17 11.21
CA LYS A 118 -12.93 -11.00 11.62
C LYS A 118 -13.02 -11.28 13.12
N GLY A 119 -13.42 -10.28 13.90
CA GLY A 119 -13.78 -10.47 15.30
C GLY A 119 -15.15 -11.14 15.39
N ASP A 120 -15.27 -12.09 16.30
CA ASP A 120 -16.55 -12.68 16.68
C ASP A 120 -16.93 -12.18 18.08
N ASN A 121 -18.13 -11.63 18.21
CA ASN A 121 -18.66 -11.14 19.50
C ASN A 121 -19.08 -12.27 20.45
N THR A 122 -18.80 -13.54 20.09
CA THR A 122 -19.23 -14.73 20.82
C THR A 122 -18.19 -15.29 21.79
N ALA A 123 -16.95 -14.82 21.75
CA ALA A 123 -15.91 -15.23 22.68
C ALA A 123 -16.01 -14.47 24.02
N ARG A 124 -17.10 -14.67 24.77
CA ARG A 124 -17.14 -14.35 26.20
C ARG A 124 -16.44 -15.50 26.92
N PHE A 125 -15.16 -15.34 27.24
CA PHE A 125 -14.46 -16.28 28.13
C PHE A 125 -15.17 -16.25 29.50
N LEU A 126 -16.03 -17.24 29.74
CA LEU A 126 -16.67 -17.50 31.03
C LEU A 126 -15.79 -18.49 31.79
N PHE A 127 -14.70 -18.02 32.39
CA PHE A 127 -14.16 -18.74 33.54
C PHE A 127 -14.91 -18.23 34.77
N SER A 128 -15.94 -18.98 35.16
CA SER A 128 -16.47 -18.95 36.52
C SER A 128 -15.38 -19.54 37.40
N GLN A 129 -14.70 -18.69 38.18
CA GLN A 129 -13.82 -19.16 39.25
C GLN A 129 -14.70 -19.83 40.30
N ASN A 130 -14.63 -21.16 40.38
CA ASN A 130 -15.01 -21.91 41.57
C ASN A 130 -13.79 -22.08 42.45
#